data_AF-A0A6B2TNM8-F1
#
_entry.id   AF-A0A6B2TNM8-F1
#
_cell.length_a   1.000
_cell.length_b   1.000
_cell.length_c   1.000
_cell.angle_alpha   90.00
_cell.angle_beta   90.00
_cell.angle_gamma   90.00
#
_symmetry.space_group_name_H-M   'P 1'
#
loop_
_entity.id
_entity.type
_entity.pdbx_description
1 polymer ?
#
loop_
_entity_poly.entity_id
_entity_poly.type
_entity_poly.pdbx_seq_one_letter_code
_entity_poly.pdbx_strand_id
1 'polypeptide(L)'
;MTAFLLNPEQTARCAELRTLAAERLRPLAEKGEPGHVNRPLVTALGEFGLLDGLFEGGGAGAGPPGGASSGALDLCLTRESLAYACTEAETAFALQGLGAHPVHAHGTPEQRERWLPPVRAGHAVAA
;
A
#
# COMPACT_ATOMS: atom_id res chain seq x y z
N MET A 1 -10.88 27.46 -11.02
CA MET A 1 -10.96 26.03 -11.43
C MET A 1 -10.26 25.19 -10.37
N THR A 2 -11.01 24.47 -9.54
CA THR A 2 -10.48 23.68 -8.39
C THR A 2 -10.66 22.17 -8.56
N ALA A 3 -11.27 21.73 -9.66
CA ALA A 3 -11.67 20.33 -9.88
C ALA A 3 -10.51 19.30 -9.92
N PHE A 4 -9.28 19.76 -10.14
CA PHE A 4 -8.08 18.90 -10.21
C PHE A 4 -7.13 19.11 -9.02
N LEU A 5 -7.52 19.92 -8.03
CA LEU A 5 -6.70 20.11 -6.84
C LEU A 5 -6.94 18.94 -5.88
N LEU A 6 -5.85 18.40 -5.35
CA LEU A 6 -5.94 17.53 -4.18
C LEU A 6 -6.48 18.34 -3.01
N ASN A 7 -7.29 17.69 -2.18
CA ASN A 7 -7.72 18.33 -0.95
C ASN A 7 -6.53 18.44 0.05
N PRO A 8 -6.65 19.27 1.10
CA PRO A 8 -5.57 19.45 2.08
C PRO A 8 -5.14 18.15 2.79
N GLU A 9 -6.08 17.23 3.03
CA GLU A 9 -5.81 15.94 3.68
C GLU A 9 -4.97 15.03 2.79
N GLN A 10 -5.32 14.91 1.51
CA GLN A 10 -4.55 14.18 0.49
C GLN A 10 -3.13 14.76 0.35
N THR A 11 -3.02 16.09 0.33
CA THR A 11 -1.71 16.77 0.22
C THR A 11 -0.84 16.50 1.45
N ALA A 12 -1.41 16.60 2.65
CA ALA A 12 -0.73 16.28 3.89
C ALA A 12 -0.29 14.81 3.91
N ARG A 13 -1.18 13.89 3.52
CA ARG A 13 -0.88 12.46 3.44
C ARG A 13 0.27 12.15 2.50
N CYS A 14 0.31 12.77 1.32
CA CYS A 14 1.43 12.63 0.38
C CYS A 14 2.75 13.09 1.01
N ALA A 15 2.75 14.21 1.74
CA ALA A 15 3.95 14.70 2.42
C ALA A 15 4.42 13.73 3.51
N GLU A 16 3.50 13.24 4.34
CA GLU A 16 3.79 12.24 5.37
C GLU A 16 4.39 10.95 4.79
N LEU A 17 3.80 10.44 3.71
CA LEU A 17 4.28 9.24 3.04
C LEU A 17 5.66 9.42 2.43
N ARG A 18 5.96 10.60 1.87
CA ARG A 18 7.30 10.92 1.37
C ARG A 18 8.33 10.94 2.50
N THR A 19 8.01 11.57 3.63
CA THR A 19 8.87 11.57 4.82
C THR A 19 9.08 10.15 5.36
N LEU A 20 8.01 9.37 5.52
CA LEU A 20 8.08 7.98 5.94
C LEU A 20 8.97 7.15 5.01
N ALA A 21 8.79 7.31 3.70
CA ALA A 21 9.57 6.57 2.71
C ALA A 21 11.05 6.96 2.74
N ALA A 22 11.37 8.25 2.88
CA ALA A 22 12.75 8.72 2.95
C ALA A 22 13.46 8.29 4.24
N GLU A 23 12.79 8.41 5.38
CA GLU A 23 13.42 8.25 6.70
C GLU A 23 13.38 6.82 7.22
N ARG A 24 12.36 6.04 6.84
CA ARG A 24 12.10 4.71 7.43
C ARG A 24 12.22 3.58 6.42
N LEU A 25 11.70 3.75 5.20
CA LEU A 25 11.67 2.67 4.21
C LEU A 25 12.95 2.60 3.37
N ARG A 26 13.46 3.73 2.88
CA ARG A 26 14.71 3.79 2.09
C ARG A 26 15.91 3.16 2.82
N PRO A 27 16.16 3.40 4.12
CA PRO A 27 17.28 2.75 4.81
C PRO A 27 17.13 1.22 4.93
N LEU A 28 15.91 0.68 4.84
CA LEU A 28 15.66 -0.77 4.80
C LEU A 28 15.87 -1.30 3.37
N ALA A 29 15.41 -0.57 2.36
CA ALA A 29 15.62 -0.88 0.96
C ALA A 29 17.12 -0.97 0.63
N GLU A 30 17.92 0.02 1.07
CA GLU A 30 19.37 0.06 0.83
C GLU A 30 20.15 -1.09 1.50
N LYS A 31 19.55 -1.77 2.49
CA LYS A 31 20.11 -2.98 3.13
C LYS A 31 19.65 -4.28 2.47
N GLY A 32 18.75 -4.20 1.50
CA GLY A 32 18.25 -5.34 0.75
C GLY A 32 19.35 -6.01 -0.07
N GLU A 33 19.28 -7.32 -0.20
CA GLU A 33 20.17 -8.08 -1.08
C GLU A 33 19.60 -8.08 -2.51
N PRO A 34 20.36 -7.64 -3.52
CA PRO A 34 19.90 -7.65 -4.91
C PRO A 34 19.43 -9.05 -5.35
N GLY A 35 18.25 -9.12 -5.98
CA GLY A 35 17.67 -10.39 -6.45
C GLY A 35 16.91 -11.18 -5.38
N HIS A 36 16.85 -10.71 -4.14
CA HIS A 36 16.09 -11.33 -3.05
C HIS A 36 14.95 -10.44 -2.58
N VAL A 37 13.90 -11.07 -2.04
CA VAL A 37 12.80 -10.33 -1.41
C VAL A 37 13.29 -9.69 -0.11
N ASN A 38 13.19 -8.36 -0.02
CA ASN A 38 13.50 -7.60 1.17
C ASN A 38 12.38 -7.76 2.22
N ARG A 39 12.37 -8.90 2.94
CA ARG A 39 11.37 -9.21 3.97
C ARG A 39 11.27 -8.15 5.09
N PRO A 40 12.38 -7.57 5.58
CA PRO A 40 12.31 -6.45 6.53
C PRO A 40 11.53 -5.26 5.98
N LEU A 41 11.72 -4.90 4.71
CA LEU A 41 10.96 -3.82 4.07
C LEU A 41 9.47 -4.15 3.98
N VAL A 42 9.10 -5.37 3.57
CA VAL A 42 7.69 -5.79 3.49
C VAL A 42 7.03 -5.80 4.87
N THR A 43 7.74 -6.27 5.90
CA THR A 43 7.25 -6.24 7.29
C THR A 43 7.01 -4.79 7.74
N ALA A 44 7.95 -3.89 7.47
CA ALA A 44 7.81 -2.47 7.82
C ALA A 44 6.59 -1.82 7.14
N LEU A 45 6.31 -2.15 5.86
CA LEU A 45 5.11 -1.66 5.17
C LEU A 45 3.81 -2.09 5.90
N GLY A 46 3.77 -3.32 6.42
CA GLY A 46 2.67 -3.82 7.25
C GLY A 46 2.59 -3.13 8.61
N GLU A 47 3.71 -2.96 9.31
CA GLU A 47 3.79 -2.27 10.61
C GLU A 47 3.36 -0.80 10.54
N PHE A 48 3.62 -0.12 9.41
CA PHE A 48 3.13 1.24 9.16
C PHE A 48 1.67 1.30 8.68
N GLY A 49 0.98 0.16 8.61
CA GLY A 49 -0.43 0.07 8.21
C GLY A 49 -0.66 0.37 6.73
N LEU A 50 0.39 0.42 5.89
CA LEU A 50 0.23 0.76 4.47
C LEU A 50 -0.49 -0.37 3.73
N LEU A 51 -0.17 -1.61 4.05
CA LEU A 51 -0.74 -2.79 3.37
C LEU A 51 -2.21 -3.02 3.69
N ASP A 52 -2.72 -2.51 4.80
CA ASP A 52 -4.14 -2.61 5.14
C ASP A 52 -5.03 -1.84 4.16
N GLY A 53 -4.60 -0.64 3.78
CA GLY A 53 -5.30 0.24 2.84
C GLY A 53 -5.39 -0.30 1.41
N LEU A 54 -4.67 -1.37 1.05
CA LEU A 54 -4.78 -2.03 -0.26
C LEU A 54 -6.11 -2.77 -0.45
N PHE A 55 -6.78 -3.09 0.64
CA PHE A 55 -7.94 -3.99 0.66
C PHE A 55 -9.17 -3.35 1.32
N GLU A 56 -9.12 -2.04 1.56
CA GLU A 56 -10.23 -1.24 2.05
C GLU A 56 -10.93 -0.58 0.85
N GLY A 57 -12.16 -1.01 0.56
CA GLY A 57 -12.92 -0.52 -0.60
C GLY A 57 -13.06 -1.58 -1.70
N GLY A 58 -13.75 -2.67 -1.38
CA GLY A 58 -14.11 -3.69 -2.37
C GLY A 58 -15.12 -3.16 -3.38
N GLY A 59 -14.65 -2.80 -4.57
CA GLY A 59 -15.47 -2.64 -5.77
C GLY A 59 -15.61 -1.19 -6.26
N ALA A 60 -15.60 -1.04 -7.58
CA ALA A 60 -16.03 0.19 -8.23
C ALA A 60 -17.45 0.56 -7.75
N GLY A 61 -17.57 1.63 -6.97
CA GLY A 61 -18.81 2.42 -6.85
C GLY A 61 -19.81 2.07 -5.73
N ALA A 62 -19.39 1.85 -4.48
CA ALA A 62 -20.36 1.62 -3.39
C ALA A 62 -20.07 2.37 -2.06
N GLY A 63 -19.43 3.54 -2.10
CA GLY A 63 -19.28 4.40 -0.92
C GLY A 63 -20.00 5.75 -1.09
N PRO A 64 -20.68 6.29 -0.06
CA PRO A 64 -21.13 7.67 -0.08
C PRO A 64 -19.92 8.62 -0.19
N PRO A 65 -20.06 9.78 -0.87
CA PRO A 65 -18.96 10.74 -0.98
C PRO A 65 -18.54 11.21 0.42
N GLY A 66 -17.29 10.94 0.80
CA GLY A 66 -16.68 11.44 2.05
C GLY A 66 -16.27 10.40 3.10
N GLY A 67 -16.40 9.09 2.83
CA GLY A 67 -15.77 8.05 3.67
C GLY A 67 -14.45 7.59 3.05
N ALA A 68 -13.43 7.32 3.88
CA ALA A 68 -12.12 6.81 3.47
C ALA A 68 -12.22 5.44 2.78
N SER A 69 -12.63 5.44 1.51
CA SER A 69 -12.37 4.35 0.58
C SER A 69 -10.97 4.58 0.02
N SER A 70 -10.11 3.56 -0.03
CA SER A 70 -8.90 3.62 -0.85
C SER A 70 -9.33 3.65 -2.32
N GLY A 71 -9.72 4.82 -2.80
CA GLY A 71 -10.09 5.03 -4.19
C GLY A 71 -8.85 4.86 -5.07
N ALA A 72 -9.05 4.63 -6.37
CA ALA A 72 -7.93 4.54 -7.31
C ALA A 72 -6.98 5.76 -7.22
N LEU A 73 -7.51 6.94 -6.87
CA LEU A 73 -6.72 8.14 -6.60
C LEU A 73 -5.82 7.98 -5.36
N ASP A 74 -6.35 7.54 -4.22
CA ASP A 74 -5.55 7.40 -2.99
C ASP A 74 -4.49 6.31 -3.12
N LEU A 75 -4.78 5.25 -3.86
CA LEU A 75 -3.78 4.26 -4.27
C LEU A 75 -2.68 4.90 -5.11
N CYS A 76 -3.03 5.69 -6.14
CA CYS A 76 -2.06 6.40 -6.97
C CYS A 76 -1.20 7.38 -6.15
N LEU A 77 -1.82 8.17 -5.27
CA LEU A 77 -1.13 9.12 -4.40
C LEU A 77 -0.18 8.41 -3.43
N THR A 78 -0.59 7.28 -2.88
CA THR A 78 0.26 6.46 -2.00
C THR A 78 1.47 5.95 -2.76
N ARG A 79 1.24 5.32 -3.93
CA ARG A 79 2.32 4.78 -4.77
C ARG A 79 3.29 5.86 -5.21
N GLU A 80 2.79 6.98 -5.74
CA GLU A 80 3.63 8.11 -6.15
C GLU A 80 4.46 8.66 -4.98
N SER A 81 3.84 8.83 -3.81
CA SER A 81 4.53 9.38 -2.63
C SER A 81 5.63 8.46 -2.11
N LEU A 82 5.41 7.14 -2.12
CA LEU A 82 6.45 6.16 -1.79
C LEU A 82 7.57 6.21 -2.83
N ALA A 83 7.23 6.15 -4.13
CA ALA A 83 8.20 6.13 -5.21
C ALA A 83 9.05 7.40 -5.29
N TYR A 84 8.52 8.55 -4.87
CA TYR A 84 9.25 9.81 -4.82
C TYR A 84 10.54 9.70 -4.00
N ALA A 85 10.53 8.93 -2.90
CA ALA A 85 11.69 8.76 -2.03
C ALA A 85 12.37 7.37 -2.15
N CYS A 86 11.58 6.32 -2.41
CA CYS A 86 12.04 4.94 -2.47
C CYS A 86 11.16 4.10 -3.42
N THR A 87 11.65 3.87 -4.64
CA THR A 87 10.96 3.05 -5.65
C THR A 87 10.84 1.57 -5.25
N GLU A 88 11.81 1.03 -4.51
CA GLU A 88 11.73 -0.35 -4.00
C GLU A 88 10.59 -0.52 -2.99
N ALA A 89 10.40 0.45 -2.09
CA ALA A 89 9.29 0.45 -1.15
C ALA A 89 7.93 0.53 -1.85
N GLU A 90 7.81 1.40 -2.87
CA GLU A 90 6.61 1.42 -3.71
C GLU A 90 6.37 0.09 -4.42
N THR A 91 7.41 -0.50 -4.99
CA THR A 91 7.29 -1.79 -5.70
C THR A 91 6.88 -2.90 -4.74
N ALA A 92 7.49 -2.97 -3.56
CA ALA A 92 7.12 -3.95 -2.53
C ALA A 92 5.65 -3.79 -2.08
N PHE A 93 5.19 -2.56 -1.90
CA PHE A 93 3.79 -2.24 -1.61
C PHE A 93 2.85 -2.66 -2.76
N ALA A 94 3.18 -2.29 -4.00
CA ALA A 94 2.37 -2.58 -5.17
C ALA A 94 2.24 -4.08 -5.43
N LEU A 95 3.30 -4.85 -5.25
CA LEU A 95 3.28 -6.31 -5.41
C LEU A 95 2.37 -7.00 -4.40
N GLN A 96 2.30 -6.54 -3.15
CA GLN A 96 1.31 -7.07 -2.19
C GLN A 96 -0.11 -6.88 -2.70
N GLY A 97 -0.42 -5.69 -3.22
CA GLY A 97 -1.72 -5.39 -3.82
C GLY A 97 -2.00 -6.30 -5.01
N LEU A 98 -1.09 -6.37 -5.98
CA LEU A 98 -1.25 -7.17 -7.19
C LEU A 98 -1.43 -8.66 -6.91
N GLY A 99 -0.62 -9.23 -6.01
CA GLY A 99 -0.65 -10.65 -5.70
C GLY A 99 -1.84 -11.08 -4.85
N ALA A 100 -2.26 -10.25 -3.89
CA ALA A 100 -3.33 -10.61 -2.96
C ALA A 100 -4.72 -10.11 -3.37
N HIS A 101 -4.83 -9.14 -4.29
CA HIS A 101 -6.11 -8.63 -4.75
C HIS A 101 -7.05 -9.70 -5.32
N PRO A 102 -6.61 -10.70 -6.12
CA PRO A 102 -7.50 -11.78 -6.57
C PRO A 102 -8.12 -12.56 -5.41
N VAL A 103 -7.36 -12.83 -4.34
CA VAL A 103 -7.89 -13.49 -3.13
C VAL A 103 -8.86 -12.57 -2.39
N HIS A 104 -8.55 -11.28 -2.29
CA HIS A 104 -9.45 -10.30 -1.68
C HIS A 104 -10.78 -10.19 -2.43
N ALA A 105 -10.74 -10.02 -3.75
CA ALA A 105 -11.91 -9.80 -4.59
C ALA A 105 -12.72 -11.08 -4.82
N HIS A 106 -12.06 -12.22 -5.04
CA HIS A 106 -12.70 -13.45 -5.55
C HIS A 106 -12.42 -14.70 -4.74
N GLY A 107 -11.57 -14.64 -3.70
CA GLY A 107 -11.27 -15.80 -2.88
C GLY A 107 -12.47 -16.29 -2.07
N THR A 108 -12.49 -17.59 -1.74
CA THR A 108 -13.45 -18.15 -0.78
C THR A 108 -13.22 -17.56 0.62
N PRO A 109 -14.20 -17.66 1.54
CA PRO A 109 -14.00 -17.22 2.93
C PRO A 109 -12.72 -17.79 3.56
N GLU A 110 -12.45 -19.08 3.34
CA GLU A 110 -11.28 -19.78 3.88
C GLU A 110 -9.97 -19.27 3.28
N GLN A 111 -9.96 -18.95 1.98
CA GLN A 111 -8.79 -18.35 1.33
C GLN A 111 -8.51 -16.95 1.89
N ARG A 112 -9.56 -16.15 2.10
CA ARG A 112 -9.42 -14.79 2.63
C ARG A 112 -8.92 -14.80 4.08
N GLU A 113 -9.52 -15.63 4.93
CA GLU A 113 -9.14 -15.79 6.34
C GLU A 113 -7.70 -16.28 6.48
N ARG A 114 -7.28 -17.20 5.62
CA ARG A 114 -5.92 -17.73 5.65
C ARG A 114 -4.86 -16.74 5.16
N TRP A 115 -5.13 -16.03 4.06
CA TRP A 115 -4.07 -15.32 3.33
C TRP A 115 -4.04 -13.80 3.54
N LEU A 116 -5.18 -13.15 3.75
CA LEU A 116 -5.20 -11.69 3.87
C LEU A 116 -4.56 -11.17 5.17
N PRO A 117 -4.80 -11.76 6.36
CA PRO A 117 -4.19 -11.28 7.59
C PRO A 117 -2.64 -11.23 7.56
N PRO A 118 -1.92 -12.29 7.14
CA PRO A 118 -0.47 -12.22 7.09
C PRO A 118 0.06 -11.31 5.98
N VAL A 119 -0.66 -11.12 4.87
CA VAL A 119 -0.28 -10.13 3.84
C VAL A 119 -0.42 -8.71 4.35
N ARG A 120 -1.54 -8.39 5.01
CA ARG A 120 -1.78 -7.08 5.65
C ARG A 120 -0.71 -6.75 6.68
N ALA A 121 -0.29 -7.74 7.47
CA ALA A 121 0.78 -7.59 8.45
C ALA A 121 2.19 -7.55 7.83
N GLY A 122 2.35 -7.77 6.51
CA GLY A 122 3.66 -7.87 5.86
C GLY A 122 4.45 -9.14 6.23
N HIS A 123 3.82 -10.11 6.88
CA HIS A 123 4.43 -11.40 7.26
C HIS A 123 4.43 -12.42 6.12
N ALA A 124 3.51 -12.27 5.16
CA ALA A 124 3.49 -13.01 3.91
C ALA A 124 3.79 -12.06 2.74
N VAL A 125 4.47 -12.58 1.73
CA VAL A 125 4.70 -11.87 0.47
C VAL A 125 3.76 -12.49 -0.56
N ALA A 126 2.86 -11.69 -1.12
CA ALA A 126 2.05 -12.12 -2.25
C ALA A 126 2.89 -12.10 -3.54
N ALA A 127 3.59 -13.20 -3.82
CA ALA A 127 4.40 -13.42 -5.02
C ALA A 127 4.38 -14.91 -5.42
#